data_AF-A0A8R1I2B3-F1
#
_entry.id   AF-A0A8R1I2B3-F1
#
_cell.length_a   1.000
_cell.length_b   1.000
_cell.length_c   1.000
_cell.angle_alpha   90.00
_cell.angle_beta   90.00
_cell.angle_gamma   90.00
#
_symmetry.space_group_name_H-M   'P 1'
#
loop_
_entity.id
_entity.type
_entity.pdbx_description
1 polymer ?
#
loop_
_entity_poly.entity_id
_entity_poly.type
_entity_poly.pdbx_seq_one_letter_code
_entity_poly.pdbx_strand_id
1 'polypeptide(L)'
;MPPATAEQKKKKCQDDFAIEASGILDELLLLIIETKNNAPKTIDEKNFWSEKWIEKVDDIGEKLDNFSIRLASAENCEKVDWRMNEPMTAGLIAVLNSMNQVTQQMYNIQNYFQTCKLMSIKKDMENHLEKLKAEEKVLQAKISEKQALIKEAEDKERIKRREEDEEVIRARGLKRAEEDIKKMLDEQAAIRALAGRTSYRNLNDEVNLTENDAETQTLEESTRTGRRRSRSIGRVVKRVKKTIRRSISAVNLYMENHSIPHILPHH
;
A
#
# COMPACT_ATOMS: atom_id res chain seq x y z
N MET A 1 56.53 -12.17 65.66
CA MET A 1 56.21 -10.80 65.20
C MET A 1 55.02 -10.30 66.01
N PRO A 2 55.06 -9.10 66.61
CA PRO A 2 53.91 -8.54 67.29
C PRO A 2 52.78 -8.23 66.28
N PRO A 3 51.50 -8.43 66.64
CA PRO A 3 50.37 -8.09 65.79
C PRO A 3 50.29 -6.58 65.56
N ALA A 4 49.97 -6.17 64.33
CA ALA A 4 49.82 -4.75 63.97
C ALA A 4 48.77 -4.06 64.86
N THR A 5 49.08 -2.83 65.29
CA THR A 5 48.18 -2.02 66.14
C THR A 5 46.91 -1.63 65.37
N ALA A 6 45.83 -1.30 66.09
CA ALA A 6 44.57 -0.89 65.47
C ALA A 6 44.75 0.31 64.52
N GLU A 7 45.60 1.27 64.89
CA GLU A 7 45.97 2.42 64.05
C GLU A 7 46.71 2.00 62.76
N GLN A 8 47.63 1.03 62.85
CA GLN A 8 48.32 0.49 61.66
C GLN A 8 47.35 -0.20 60.71
N LYS A 9 46.30 -0.86 61.23
CA LYS A 9 45.25 -1.49 60.41
C LYS A 9 44.34 -0.46 59.73
N LYS A 10 43.96 0.61 60.44
CA LYS A 10 43.17 1.71 59.87
C LYS A 10 43.94 2.43 58.75
N LYS A 11 45.21 2.75 59.00
CA LYS A 11 46.09 3.37 58.01
C LYS A 11 46.26 2.51 56.75
N LYS A 12 46.52 1.21 56.92
CA LYS A 12 46.59 0.29 55.77
C LYS A 12 45.30 0.24 54.96
N CYS A 13 44.15 0.16 55.63
CA CYS A 13 42.84 0.16 54.96
C CYS A 13 42.62 1.46 54.17
N GLN A 14 43.10 2.59 54.68
CA GLN A 14 43.02 3.88 54.02
C GLN A 14 43.94 3.96 52.78
N ASP A 15 45.18 3.47 52.91
CA ASP A 15 46.12 3.39 51.79
C ASP A 15 45.56 2.51 50.66
N ASP A 16 44.89 1.40 51.00
CA ASP A 16 44.24 0.51 50.03
C ASP A 16 43.11 1.25 49.24
N PHE A 17 42.28 2.06 49.91
CA PHE A 17 41.26 2.88 49.23
C PHE A 17 41.88 3.98 48.35
N ALA A 18 42.98 4.59 48.77
CA ALA A 18 43.67 5.60 47.97
C ALA A 18 44.27 4.99 46.69
N ILE A 19 44.86 3.79 46.78
CA ILE A 19 45.37 3.04 45.63
C ILE A 19 44.24 2.71 44.66
N GLU A 20 43.10 2.25 45.18
CA GLU A 20 41.94 1.93 44.36
C GLU A 20 41.35 3.16 43.66
N ALA A 21 41.20 4.28 44.37
CA ALA A 21 40.74 5.54 43.78
C ALA A 21 41.69 6.01 42.68
N SER A 22 43.01 5.90 42.88
CA SER A 22 44.01 6.19 41.85
C SER A 22 43.83 5.31 40.63
N GLY A 23 43.59 4.01 40.80
CA GLY A 23 43.36 3.08 39.69
C GLY A 23 42.14 3.45 38.84
N ILE A 24 41.03 3.84 39.47
CA ILE A 24 39.83 4.30 38.75
C ILE A 24 40.13 5.60 37.98
N LEU A 25 40.86 6.54 38.59
CA LEU A 25 41.25 7.79 37.94
C LEU A 25 42.22 7.56 36.77
N ASP A 26 43.12 6.59 36.87
CA ASP A 26 44.03 6.21 35.79
C ASP A 26 43.27 5.64 34.59
N GLU A 27 42.24 4.82 34.82
CA GLU A 27 41.36 4.34 33.75
C GLU A 27 40.62 5.50 33.06
N LEU A 28 40.10 6.46 33.83
CA LEU A 28 39.46 7.66 33.27
C LEU A 28 40.45 8.52 32.48
N LEU A 29 41.68 8.70 32.99
CA LEU A 29 42.73 9.41 32.28
C LEU A 29 43.10 8.71 30.97
N LEU A 30 43.20 7.38 30.97
CA LEU A 30 43.43 6.61 29.75
C LEU A 30 42.30 6.82 28.73
N LEU A 31 41.04 6.80 29.17
CA LEU A 31 39.89 7.11 28.30
C LEU A 31 40.00 8.53 27.71
N ILE A 32 40.37 9.51 28.54
CA ILE A 32 40.60 10.90 28.10
C ILE A 32 41.77 10.98 27.12
N ILE A 33 42.84 10.23 27.30
CA ILE A 33 44.01 10.26 26.41
C ILE A 33 43.68 9.58 25.06
N GLU A 34 43.03 8.42 25.12
CA GLU A 34 42.56 7.68 23.94
C GLU A 34 41.62 8.52 23.07
N THR A 35 40.83 9.39 23.70
CA THR A 35 40.06 10.40 23.01
C THR A 35 41.02 11.55 22.63
N LYS A 36 41.44 12.42 23.55
CA LYS A 36 42.19 13.68 23.32
C LYS A 36 43.33 13.69 22.29
N ASN A 37 44.11 12.61 22.12
CA ASN A 37 45.25 12.59 21.18
C ASN A 37 44.86 12.81 19.70
N ASN A 38 43.58 12.71 19.36
CA ASN A 38 43.07 12.89 17.99
C ASN A 38 41.94 13.93 17.88
N ALA A 39 42.06 15.10 18.52
CA ALA A 39 41.00 16.12 18.60
C ALA A 39 40.13 16.17 17.32
N PRO A 40 38.84 15.80 17.40
CA PRO A 40 38.09 15.38 16.22
C PRO A 40 37.75 16.60 15.38
N LYS A 41 38.19 16.57 14.13
CA LYS A 41 38.01 17.65 13.15
C LYS A 41 36.73 17.43 12.34
N THR A 42 36.39 16.18 12.08
CA THR A 42 35.20 15.81 11.31
C THR A 42 34.02 15.45 12.21
N ILE A 43 32.82 15.50 11.63
CA ILE A 43 31.58 15.11 12.34
C ILE A 43 31.61 13.60 12.67
N ASP A 44 32.13 12.78 11.76
CA ASP A 44 32.24 11.33 11.95
C ASP A 44 33.23 10.97 13.07
N GLU A 45 34.36 11.68 13.16
CA GLU A 45 35.31 11.53 14.27
C GLU A 45 34.67 11.93 15.61
N LYS A 46 33.86 13.01 15.63
CA LYS A 46 33.12 13.42 16.82
C LYS A 46 32.11 12.36 17.25
N ASN A 47 31.42 11.73 16.30
CA ASN A 47 30.47 10.66 16.60
C ASN A 47 31.17 9.39 17.11
N PHE A 48 32.31 9.01 16.51
CA PHE A 48 33.11 7.89 17.00
C PHE A 48 33.61 8.13 18.43
N TRP A 49 34.03 9.36 18.74
CA TRP A 49 34.44 9.73 20.09
C TRP A 49 33.31 9.68 21.10
N SER A 50 32.13 10.21 20.74
CA SER A 50 30.99 10.19 21.66
C SER A 50 30.51 8.76 21.93
N GLU A 51 30.48 7.89 20.90
CA GLU A 51 30.22 6.45 21.06
C GLU A 51 31.21 5.80 22.01
N LYS A 52 32.52 5.98 21.78
CA LYS A 52 33.56 5.37 22.60
C LYS A 52 33.57 5.89 24.04
N TRP A 53 33.27 7.17 24.25
CA TRP A 53 33.11 7.75 25.59
C TRP A 53 31.93 7.10 26.31
N ILE A 54 30.74 7.10 25.69
CA ILE A 54 29.51 6.57 26.29
C ILE A 54 29.67 5.08 26.62
N GLU A 55 30.28 4.29 25.74
CA GLU A 55 30.51 2.85 25.97
C GLU A 55 31.38 2.58 27.21
N LYS A 56 32.41 3.39 27.44
CA LYS A 56 33.40 3.14 28.52
C LYS A 56 33.12 3.88 29.81
N VAL A 57 32.37 4.99 29.76
CA VAL A 57 32.14 5.82 30.95
C VAL A 57 31.18 5.16 31.94
N ASP A 58 30.27 4.31 31.46
CA ASP A 58 29.32 3.57 32.29
C ASP A 58 30.06 2.59 33.22
N ASP A 59 31.05 1.85 32.69
CA ASP A 59 31.89 0.93 33.48
C ASP A 59 32.69 1.67 34.58
N ILE A 60 33.22 2.86 34.26
CA ILE A 60 33.95 3.69 35.23
C ILE A 60 32.98 4.24 36.29
N GLY A 61 31.78 4.64 35.88
CA GLY A 61 30.71 5.06 36.79
C GLY A 61 30.34 3.97 37.78
N GLU A 62 30.13 2.73 37.31
CA GLU A 62 29.81 1.59 38.17
C GLU A 62 30.95 1.29 39.17
N LYS A 63 32.21 1.37 38.73
CA LYS A 63 33.36 1.22 39.63
C LYS A 63 33.39 2.30 40.71
N LEU A 64 33.09 3.55 40.35
CA LEU A 64 33.07 4.67 41.30
C LEU A 64 31.92 4.55 42.31
N ASP A 65 30.76 4.08 41.88
CA ASP A 65 29.60 3.82 42.76
C ASP A 65 29.92 2.68 43.74
N ASN A 66 30.48 1.58 43.25
CA ASN A 66 30.91 0.44 44.07
C ASN A 66 32.03 0.81 45.05
N PHE A 67 32.96 1.70 44.64
CA PHE A 67 33.95 2.28 45.52
C PHE A 67 33.30 3.12 46.62
N SER A 68 32.39 4.02 46.26
CA SER A 68 31.70 4.91 47.19
C SER A 68 30.90 4.16 48.25
N ILE A 69 30.19 3.08 47.87
CA ILE A 69 29.45 2.21 48.79
C ILE A 69 30.41 1.54 49.80
N ARG A 70 31.55 1.02 49.33
CA ARG A 70 32.53 0.36 50.21
C ARG A 70 33.23 1.33 51.14
N LEU A 71 33.54 2.54 50.67
CA LEU A 71 34.12 3.60 51.49
C LEU A 71 33.17 3.99 52.62
N ALA A 72 31.89 4.25 52.29
CA ALA A 72 30.86 4.57 53.27
C ALA A 72 30.66 3.44 54.30
N SER A 73 30.69 2.18 53.86
CA SER A 73 30.63 1.03 54.76
C SER A 73 31.84 0.95 55.71
N ALA A 74 33.04 1.25 55.20
CA ALA A 74 34.27 1.26 56.00
C ALA A 74 34.30 2.40 57.03
N GLU A 75 33.77 3.57 56.69
CA GLU A 75 33.59 4.71 57.60
C GLU A 75 32.60 4.36 58.72
N ASN A 76 31.44 3.78 58.37
CA ASN A 76 30.43 3.35 59.34
C ASN A 76 30.93 2.26 60.30
N CYS A 77 31.92 1.47 59.89
CA CYS A 77 32.56 0.45 60.71
C CYS A 77 33.82 0.96 61.46
N GLU A 78 34.07 2.27 61.46
CA GLU A 78 35.26 2.92 62.02
C GLU A 78 36.61 2.36 61.52
N LYS A 79 36.62 1.71 60.36
CA LYS A 79 37.84 1.15 59.74
C LYS A 79 38.71 2.24 59.11
N VAL A 80 38.10 3.36 58.72
CA VAL A 80 38.76 4.55 58.17
C VAL A 80 38.19 5.79 58.84
N ASP A 81 39.00 6.84 58.98
CA ASP A 81 38.55 8.14 59.50
C ASP A 81 37.99 8.99 58.35
N TRP A 82 36.69 9.32 58.46
CA TRP A 82 35.99 10.10 57.44
C TRP A 82 36.65 11.46 57.18
N ARG A 83 37.26 12.09 58.20
CA ARG A 83 37.93 13.40 58.06
C ARG A 83 39.15 13.33 57.15
N MET A 84 39.80 12.17 57.13
CA MET A 84 40.99 11.96 56.31
C MET A 84 40.60 11.60 54.86
N ASN A 85 39.38 11.12 54.63
CA ASN A 85 38.86 10.81 53.31
C ASN A 85 38.12 11.98 52.65
N GLU A 86 37.61 12.93 53.43
CA GLU A 86 36.88 14.12 52.95
C GLU A 86 37.51 14.79 51.71
N PRO A 87 38.82 15.11 51.65
CA PRO A 87 39.42 15.70 50.45
C PRO A 87 39.41 14.78 49.23
N MET A 88 39.62 13.46 49.43
CA MET A 88 39.56 12.47 48.36
C MET A 88 38.13 12.35 47.82
N THR A 89 37.15 12.21 48.71
CA THR A 89 35.73 12.12 48.37
C THR A 89 35.26 13.37 47.62
N ALA A 90 35.64 14.57 48.09
CA ALA A 90 35.34 15.82 47.41
C ALA A 90 35.95 15.88 45.99
N GLY A 91 37.19 15.41 45.83
CA GLY A 91 37.86 15.30 44.53
C GLY A 91 37.14 14.36 43.57
N LEU A 92 36.77 13.16 44.04
CA LEU A 92 36.04 12.17 43.23
C LEU A 92 34.65 12.68 42.82
N ILE A 93 33.94 13.40 43.70
CA ILE A 93 32.67 14.05 43.36
C ILE A 93 32.86 15.09 42.25
N ALA A 94 33.92 15.91 42.32
CA ALA A 94 34.21 16.89 41.28
C ALA A 94 34.52 16.23 39.92
N VAL A 95 35.24 15.11 39.94
CA VAL A 95 35.52 14.30 38.75
C VAL A 95 34.23 13.71 38.19
N LEU A 96 33.38 13.11 39.03
CA LEU A 96 32.09 12.55 38.61
C LEU A 96 31.19 13.62 37.98
N ASN A 97 31.10 14.80 38.59
CA ASN A 97 30.33 15.91 38.02
C ASN A 97 30.85 16.34 36.65
N SER A 98 32.18 16.41 36.48
CA SER A 98 32.81 16.73 35.20
C SER A 98 32.54 15.64 34.16
N MET A 99 32.64 14.37 34.57
CA MET A 99 32.36 13.20 33.74
C MET A 99 30.90 13.20 33.25
N ASN A 100 29.95 13.50 34.13
CA ASN A 100 28.53 13.63 33.78
C ASN A 100 28.28 14.76 32.77
N GLN A 101 28.93 15.92 32.96
CA GLN A 101 28.84 17.03 32.02
C GLN A 101 29.36 16.64 30.63
N VAL A 102 30.52 15.97 30.55
CA VAL A 102 31.07 15.48 29.28
C VAL A 102 30.13 14.47 28.65
N THR A 103 29.62 13.51 29.42
CA THR A 103 28.67 12.49 28.95
C THR A 103 27.41 13.11 28.34
N GLN A 104 26.87 14.14 28.97
CA GLN A 104 25.71 14.87 28.44
C GLN A 104 26.03 15.54 27.09
N GLN A 105 27.23 16.10 26.93
CA GLN A 105 27.66 16.66 25.64
C GLN A 105 27.82 15.56 24.58
N MET A 106 28.33 14.38 24.96
CA MET A 106 28.45 13.24 24.04
C MET A 106 27.10 12.75 23.53
N TYR A 107 26.08 12.68 24.38
CA TYR A 107 24.71 12.38 23.96
C TYR A 107 24.14 13.43 23.02
N ASN A 108 24.40 14.72 23.25
CA ASN A 108 23.97 15.79 22.34
C ASN A 108 24.57 15.63 20.94
N ILE A 109 25.86 15.25 20.86
CA ILE A 109 26.56 14.99 19.60
C ILE A 109 25.91 13.79 18.87
N GLN A 110 25.68 12.68 19.56
CA GLN A 110 25.04 11.50 18.96
C GLN A 110 23.62 11.81 18.46
N ASN A 111 22.82 12.49 19.28
CA ASN A 111 21.45 12.87 18.90
C ASN A 111 21.42 13.77 17.67
N TYR A 112 22.35 14.73 17.60
CA TYR A 112 22.52 15.57 16.40
C TYR A 112 22.86 14.72 15.17
N PHE A 113 23.83 13.81 15.29
CA PHE A 113 24.24 12.94 14.18
C PHE A 113 23.10 12.05 13.67
N GLN A 114 22.37 11.40 14.60
CA GLN A 114 21.20 10.60 14.28
C GLN A 114 20.12 11.42 13.58
N THR A 115 19.87 12.66 14.05
CA THR A 115 18.93 13.58 13.43
C THR A 115 19.35 13.94 12.00
N CYS A 116 20.62 14.27 11.78
CA CYS A 116 21.16 14.54 10.44
C CYS A 116 20.99 13.33 9.51
N LYS A 117 21.30 12.13 9.98
CA LYS A 117 21.14 10.88 9.22
C LYS A 117 19.67 10.64 8.83
N LEU A 118 18.75 10.80 9.77
CA LEU A 118 17.31 10.67 9.53
C LEU A 118 16.82 11.70 8.52
N MET A 119 17.27 12.94 8.61
CA MET A 119 16.90 14.00 7.66
C MET A 119 17.41 13.71 6.25
N SER A 120 18.62 13.18 6.11
CA SER A 120 19.15 12.75 4.81
C SER A 120 18.31 11.63 4.20
N ILE A 121 18.03 10.58 4.98
CA ILE A 121 17.19 9.46 4.53
C ILE A 121 15.79 9.94 4.14
N LYS A 122 15.19 10.81 4.95
CA LYS A 122 13.88 11.40 4.66
C LYS A 122 13.90 12.12 3.31
N LYS A 123 14.91 12.96 3.07
CA LYS A 123 15.05 13.69 1.80
C LYS A 123 15.19 12.75 0.60
N ASP A 124 15.96 11.68 0.73
CA ASP A 124 16.12 10.69 -0.34
C ASP A 124 14.80 9.95 -0.64
N MET A 125 14.04 9.62 0.40
CA MET A 125 12.72 9.01 0.26
C MET A 125 11.69 9.97 -0.36
N GLU A 126 11.71 11.25 0.01
CA GLU A 126 10.87 12.29 -0.59
C GLU A 126 11.16 12.43 -2.09
N ASN A 127 12.44 12.50 -2.48
CA ASN A 127 12.85 12.54 -3.89
C ASN A 127 12.40 11.29 -4.65
N HIS A 128 12.51 10.11 -4.04
CA HIS A 128 12.05 8.86 -4.65
C HIS A 128 10.54 8.85 -4.85
N LEU A 129 9.78 9.32 -3.86
CA LEU A 129 8.32 9.44 -3.94
C LEU A 129 7.89 10.42 -5.04
N GLU A 130 8.57 11.55 -5.19
CA GLU A 130 8.30 12.51 -6.26
C GLU A 130 8.53 11.90 -7.64
N LYS A 131 9.62 11.14 -7.81
CA LYS A 131 9.90 10.42 -9.04
C LYS A 131 8.80 9.41 -9.37
N LEU A 132 8.38 8.60 -8.39
CA LEU A 132 7.30 7.62 -8.57
C LEU A 132 5.97 8.30 -8.93
N LYS A 133 5.64 9.44 -8.30
CA LYS A 133 4.44 10.22 -8.65
C LYS A 133 4.50 10.77 -10.09
N ALA A 134 5.68 11.17 -10.55
CA ALA A 134 5.86 11.61 -11.94
C ALA A 134 5.68 10.44 -12.92
N GLU A 135 6.26 9.28 -12.62
CA GLU A 135 6.08 8.06 -13.42
C GLU A 135 4.62 7.58 -13.45
N GLU A 136 3.93 7.63 -12.31
CA GLU A 136 2.51 7.32 -12.22
C GLU A 136 1.67 8.20 -13.15
N LYS A 137 1.89 9.52 -13.15
CA LYS A 137 1.20 10.45 -14.06
C LYS A 137 1.43 10.10 -15.53
N VAL A 138 2.66 9.76 -15.90
CA VAL A 138 3.00 9.35 -17.28
C VAL A 138 2.28 8.06 -17.64
N LEU A 139 2.24 7.08 -16.75
CA LEU A 139 1.54 5.82 -16.97
C LEU A 139 0.02 6.01 -17.05
N GLN A 140 -0.56 6.84 -16.19
CA GLN A 140 -1.99 7.19 -16.26
C GLN A 140 -2.35 7.85 -17.59
N ALA A 141 -1.51 8.75 -18.11
CA ALA A 141 -1.70 9.36 -19.42
C ALA A 141 -1.62 8.33 -20.56
N LYS A 142 -0.68 7.39 -20.50
CA LYS A 142 -0.60 6.28 -21.48
C LYS A 142 -1.81 5.37 -21.42
N ILE A 143 -2.31 5.08 -20.21
CA ILE A 143 -3.51 4.26 -20.03
C ILE A 143 -4.72 4.96 -20.64
N SER A 144 -4.92 6.25 -20.38
CA SER A 144 -6.05 7.00 -20.93
C SER A 144 -5.98 7.12 -22.46
N GLU A 145 -4.79 7.32 -23.03
CA GLU A 145 -4.55 7.29 -24.47
C GLU A 145 -4.94 5.94 -25.08
N LYS A 146 -4.49 4.83 -24.48
CA LYS A 146 -4.83 3.47 -24.95
C LYS A 146 -6.33 3.20 -24.84
N GLN A 147 -6.98 3.66 -23.78
CA GLN A 147 -8.44 3.54 -23.63
C GLN A 147 -9.20 4.32 -24.71
N ALA A 148 -8.73 5.52 -25.08
CA ALA A 148 -9.33 6.31 -26.15
C ALA A 148 -9.21 5.61 -27.51
N LEU A 149 -8.04 5.04 -27.82
CA LEU A 149 -7.80 4.28 -29.05
C LEU A 149 -8.68 3.03 -29.15
N ILE A 150 -8.84 2.30 -28.04
CA ILE A 150 -9.74 1.14 -27.98
C ILE A 150 -11.18 1.57 -28.28
N LYS A 151 -11.64 2.66 -27.66
CA LYS A 151 -12.99 3.17 -27.86
C LYS A 151 -13.24 3.61 -29.31
N GLU A 152 -12.26 4.29 -29.93
CA GLU A 152 -12.35 4.70 -31.33
C GLU A 152 -12.44 3.47 -32.26
N ALA A 153 -11.64 2.43 -32.00
CA ALA A 153 -11.69 1.19 -32.76
C ALA A 153 -13.04 0.47 -32.61
N GLU A 154 -13.56 0.36 -31.38
CA GLU A 154 -14.88 -0.22 -31.10
C GLU A 154 -16.00 0.56 -31.81
N ASP A 155 -15.92 1.89 -31.82
CA ASP A 155 -16.93 2.74 -32.48
C ASP A 155 -16.86 2.62 -34.01
N LYS A 156 -15.66 2.55 -34.61
CA LYS A 156 -15.49 2.26 -36.04
C LYS A 156 -16.09 0.91 -36.42
N GLU A 157 -15.83 -0.13 -35.62
CA GLU A 157 -16.40 -1.45 -35.87
C GLU A 157 -17.93 -1.46 -35.73
N ARG A 158 -18.47 -0.72 -34.76
CA ARG A 158 -19.93 -0.56 -34.56
C ARG A 158 -20.60 0.18 -35.71
N ILE A 159 -19.94 1.16 -36.31
CA ILE A 159 -20.43 1.87 -37.51
C ILE A 159 -20.43 0.90 -38.69
N LYS A 160 -19.30 0.22 -38.94
CA LYS A 160 -19.18 -0.76 -40.02
C LYS A 160 -20.28 -1.84 -39.98
N ARG A 161 -20.53 -2.41 -38.80
CA ARG A 161 -21.62 -3.40 -38.63
C ARG A 161 -23.00 -2.84 -38.95
N ARG A 162 -23.26 -1.56 -38.63
CA ARG A 162 -24.54 -0.91 -38.97
C ARG A 162 -24.67 -0.68 -40.47
N GLU A 163 -23.60 -0.27 -41.15
CA GLU A 163 -23.60 -0.11 -42.60
C GLU A 163 -23.85 -1.45 -43.31
N GLU A 164 -23.21 -2.53 -42.85
CA GLU A 164 -23.44 -3.90 -43.33
C GLU A 164 -24.92 -4.32 -43.12
N ASP A 165 -25.48 -4.08 -41.94
CA ASP A 165 -26.89 -4.38 -41.64
C ASP A 165 -27.85 -3.58 -42.55
N GLU A 166 -27.58 -2.29 -42.77
CA GLU A 166 -28.37 -1.44 -43.68
C GLU A 166 -28.30 -1.92 -45.13
N GLU A 167 -27.13 -2.34 -45.60
CA GLU A 167 -26.95 -2.90 -46.94
C GLU A 167 -27.73 -4.19 -47.12
N VAL A 168 -27.72 -5.08 -46.11
CA VAL A 168 -28.54 -6.30 -46.11
C VAL A 168 -30.03 -5.96 -46.16
N ILE A 169 -30.49 -4.94 -45.43
CA ILE A 169 -31.88 -4.49 -45.48
C ILE A 169 -32.24 -3.93 -46.87
N ARG A 170 -31.38 -3.08 -47.46
CA ARG A 170 -31.57 -2.54 -48.81
C ARG A 170 -31.67 -3.65 -49.85
N ALA A 171 -30.74 -4.61 -49.83
CA ALA A 171 -30.74 -5.75 -50.75
C ALA A 171 -32.00 -6.61 -50.61
N ARG A 172 -32.46 -6.87 -49.38
CA ARG A 172 -33.74 -7.57 -49.14
C ARG A 172 -34.95 -6.77 -49.64
N GLY A 173 -34.93 -5.45 -49.49
CA GLY A 173 -35.98 -4.56 -50.01
C GLY A 173 -36.08 -4.60 -51.53
N LEU A 174 -34.94 -4.50 -52.22
CA LEU A 174 -34.86 -4.61 -53.67
C LEU A 174 -35.37 -5.97 -54.16
N LYS A 175 -34.94 -7.07 -53.53
CA LYS A 175 -35.39 -8.41 -53.90
C LYS A 175 -36.91 -8.58 -53.76
N ARG A 176 -37.50 -8.04 -52.69
CA ARG A 176 -38.96 -8.06 -52.52
C ARG A 176 -39.67 -7.25 -53.59
N ALA A 177 -39.16 -6.07 -53.92
CA ALA A 177 -39.73 -5.26 -55.00
C ALA A 177 -39.66 -5.97 -56.35
N GLU A 178 -38.56 -6.68 -56.65
CA GLU A 178 -38.44 -7.52 -57.85
C GLU A 178 -39.45 -8.68 -57.86
N GLU A 179 -39.61 -9.36 -56.71
CA GLU A 179 -40.60 -10.44 -56.53
C GLU A 179 -42.04 -9.91 -56.74
N ASP A 180 -42.38 -8.74 -56.19
CA ASP A 180 -43.69 -8.10 -56.35
C ASP A 180 -43.96 -7.67 -57.79
N ILE A 181 -42.97 -7.07 -58.48
CA ILE A 181 -43.08 -6.69 -59.90
C ILE A 181 -43.33 -7.94 -60.75
N LYS A 182 -42.59 -9.02 -60.50
CA LYS A 182 -42.77 -10.28 -61.23
C LYS A 182 -44.18 -10.83 -61.03
N LYS A 183 -44.67 -10.82 -59.79
CA LYS A 183 -46.03 -11.25 -59.47
C LYS A 183 -47.07 -10.42 -60.22
N MET A 184 -46.94 -9.09 -60.26
CA MET A 184 -47.85 -8.23 -61.02
C MET A 184 -47.81 -8.51 -62.53
N LEU A 185 -46.63 -8.79 -63.09
CA LEU A 185 -46.50 -9.16 -64.50
C LEU A 185 -47.16 -10.51 -64.79
N ASP A 186 -47.00 -11.50 -63.92
CA ASP A 186 -47.65 -12.81 -64.02
C ASP A 186 -49.18 -12.69 -63.91
N GLU A 187 -49.68 -11.85 -62.99
CA GLU A 187 -51.10 -11.51 -62.85
C GLU A 187 -51.63 -10.82 -64.12
N GLN A 188 -50.91 -9.85 -64.68
CA GLN A 188 -51.27 -9.21 -65.96
C GLN A 188 -51.27 -10.21 -67.13
N ALA A 189 -50.33 -11.14 -67.17
CA ALA A 189 -50.29 -12.19 -68.19
C ALA A 189 -51.50 -13.13 -68.06
N ALA A 190 -51.88 -13.51 -66.84
CA ALA A 190 -53.09 -14.30 -66.57
C ALA A 190 -54.38 -13.56 -66.98
N ILE A 191 -54.48 -12.26 -66.69
CA ILE A 191 -55.60 -11.41 -67.14
C ILE A 191 -55.67 -11.35 -68.67
N ARG A 192 -54.54 -11.18 -69.37
CA ARG A 192 -54.51 -11.22 -70.85
C ARG A 192 -54.89 -12.59 -71.40
N ALA A 193 -54.49 -13.67 -70.75
CA ALA A 193 -54.89 -15.03 -71.16
C ALA A 193 -56.40 -15.25 -70.98
N LEU A 194 -57.00 -14.72 -69.91
CA LEU A 194 -58.45 -14.72 -69.70
C LEU A 194 -59.17 -13.83 -70.71
N ALA A 195 -58.65 -12.63 -71.01
CA ALA A 195 -59.20 -11.71 -72.01
C ALA A 195 -59.12 -12.30 -73.44
N GLY A 196 -58.06 -13.05 -73.74
CA GLY A 196 -57.92 -13.82 -74.98
C GLY A 196 -58.91 -14.99 -75.08
N ARG A 197 -59.40 -15.49 -73.94
CA ARG A 197 -60.43 -16.54 -73.87
C ARG A 197 -61.85 -16.00 -73.98
N THR A 198 -62.06 -14.71 -73.70
CA THR A 198 -63.35 -14.01 -73.90
C THR A 198 -63.57 -13.48 -75.33
N SER A 199 -62.61 -13.65 -76.25
CA SER A 199 -62.80 -13.27 -77.66
C SER A 199 -63.59 -14.30 -78.50
N TYR A 200 -63.99 -15.43 -77.93
CA TYR A 200 -64.86 -16.43 -78.56
C TYR A 200 -65.79 -17.09 -77.53
N ARG A 201 -66.74 -16.34 -76.96
CA ARG A 201 -68.02 -16.87 -76.50
C ARG A 201 -69.01 -15.72 -76.26
N ASN A 202 -69.77 -15.41 -77.30
CA ASN A 202 -71.08 -14.79 -77.12
C ASN A 202 -71.96 -15.77 -76.33
N LEU A 203 -72.64 -15.29 -75.29
CA LEU A 203 -74.10 -15.31 -75.12
C LEU A 203 -74.46 -14.81 -73.70
N ASN A 204 -75.27 -13.75 -73.65
CA ASN A 204 -76.45 -13.51 -72.78
C ASN A 204 -76.75 -14.57 -71.72
N ASP A 205 -77.26 -14.28 -70.52
CA ASP A 205 -77.92 -13.11 -69.95
C ASP A 205 -78.00 -13.32 -68.42
N GLU A 206 -78.47 -12.28 -67.72
CA GLU A 206 -79.09 -12.31 -66.38
C GLU A 206 -78.18 -12.31 -65.13
N VAL A 207 -78.03 -11.07 -64.65
CA VAL A 207 -77.86 -10.63 -63.28
C VAL A 207 -78.59 -11.51 -62.26
N ASN A 208 -77.83 -12.12 -61.35
CA ASN A 208 -78.29 -12.47 -60.02
C ASN A 208 -77.22 -12.03 -59.01
N LEU A 209 -77.42 -10.83 -58.45
CA LEU A 209 -76.77 -10.38 -57.23
C LEU A 209 -77.60 -10.93 -56.06
N THR A 210 -77.15 -12.04 -55.48
CA THR A 210 -77.61 -12.49 -54.17
C THR A 210 -76.40 -12.79 -53.31
N GLU A 211 -76.41 -12.12 -52.16
CA GLU A 211 -75.51 -12.24 -51.02
C GLU A 211 -75.40 -13.66 -50.47
N ASN A 212 -74.42 -13.81 -49.58
CA ASN A 212 -74.11 -14.92 -48.68
C ASN A 212 -73.16 -15.95 -49.28
N ASP A 213 -72.16 -16.48 -48.58
CA ASP A 213 -71.57 -16.26 -47.26
C ASP A 213 -70.39 -17.27 -47.18
N ALA A 214 -69.70 -17.29 -46.04
CA ALA A 214 -68.77 -18.32 -45.56
C ALA A 214 -67.29 -18.01 -45.82
N GLU A 215 -66.57 -17.42 -44.87
CA GLU A 215 -66.08 -18.08 -43.64
C GLU A 215 -65.55 -19.50 -43.88
N THR A 216 -64.23 -19.66 -43.68
CA THR A 216 -63.60 -20.90 -43.19
C THR A 216 -62.23 -20.52 -42.62
N GLN A 217 -62.13 -20.48 -41.29
CA GLN A 217 -61.53 -21.53 -40.43
C GLN A 217 -60.01 -21.67 -40.63
N THR A 218 -59.18 -21.12 -39.74
CA THR A 218 -58.71 -21.67 -38.43
C THR A 218 -58.18 -23.10 -38.49
N LEU A 219 -56.86 -23.26 -38.37
CA LEU A 219 -56.14 -24.19 -37.47
C LEU A 219 -54.63 -23.97 -37.69
N GLU A 220 -53.90 -23.35 -36.76
CA GLU A 220 -53.10 -24.06 -35.76
C GLU A 220 -52.54 -25.42 -36.22
N GLU A 221 -51.25 -25.47 -36.57
CA GLU A 221 -50.34 -26.45 -35.94
C GLU A 221 -48.85 -26.10 -36.08
N SER A 222 -48.24 -25.94 -34.90
CA SER A 222 -46.91 -26.41 -34.51
C SER A 222 -45.76 -26.40 -35.54
N THR A 223 -44.91 -25.38 -35.43
CA THR A 223 -43.47 -25.67 -35.26
C THR A 223 -42.91 -24.88 -34.09
N ARG A 224 -42.77 -25.59 -32.96
CA ARG A 224 -41.80 -25.31 -31.89
C ARG A 224 -40.40 -25.20 -32.51
N THR A 225 -39.93 -23.99 -32.75
CA THR A 225 -38.49 -23.70 -32.76
C THR A 225 -38.25 -22.52 -31.83
N GLY A 226 -37.33 -22.72 -30.89
CA GLY A 226 -37.12 -21.90 -29.70
C GLY A 226 -36.81 -20.44 -30.00
N ARG A 227 -37.85 -19.61 -30.05
CA ARG A 227 -37.72 -18.16 -30.03
C ARG A 227 -37.23 -17.75 -28.64
N ARG A 228 -35.91 -17.61 -28.48
CA ARG A 228 -35.30 -16.88 -27.35
C ARG A 228 -35.88 -15.47 -27.37
N ARG A 229 -36.95 -15.23 -26.60
CA ARG A 229 -37.46 -13.88 -26.34
C ARG A 229 -36.31 -13.07 -25.78
N SER A 230 -35.88 -12.04 -26.50
CA SER A 230 -34.97 -11.02 -25.98
C SER A 230 -35.52 -10.52 -24.66
N ARG A 231 -34.90 -10.98 -23.56
CA ARG A 231 -35.27 -10.52 -22.22
C ARG A 231 -34.86 -9.06 -22.17
N SER A 232 -35.81 -8.17 -21.89
CA SER A 232 -35.56 -6.73 -21.83
C SER A 232 -34.28 -6.45 -21.03
N ILE A 233 -33.47 -5.50 -21.53
CA ILE A 233 -32.21 -5.07 -20.92
C ILE A 233 -32.36 -4.87 -19.40
N GLY A 234 -33.52 -4.39 -18.95
CA GLY A 234 -33.85 -4.27 -17.52
C GLY A 234 -33.77 -5.56 -16.71
N ARG A 235 -34.13 -6.74 -17.25
CA ARG A 235 -33.99 -8.04 -16.56
C ARG A 235 -32.54 -8.54 -16.55
N VAL A 236 -31.77 -8.26 -17.60
CA VAL A 236 -30.35 -8.60 -17.68
C VAL A 236 -29.55 -7.72 -16.70
N VAL A 237 -29.78 -6.41 -16.70
CA VAL A 237 -29.18 -5.46 -15.75
C VAL A 237 -29.54 -5.79 -14.31
N LYS A 238 -30.79 -6.19 -14.02
CA LYS A 238 -31.16 -6.65 -12.66
C LYS A 238 -30.41 -7.91 -12.23
N ARG A 239 -30.15 -8.85 -13.14
CA ARG A 239 -29.34 -10.04 -12.84
C ARG A 239 -27.87 -9.68 -12.62
N VAL A 240 -27.29 -8.85 -13.49
CA VAL A 240 -25.90 -8.39 -13.36
C VAL A 240 -25.71 -7.63 -12.04
N LYS A 241 -26.60 -6.69 -11.70
CA LYS A 241 -26.59 -6.00 -10.40
C LYS A 241 -26.70 -6.96 -9.22
N LYS A 242 -27.54 -8.00 -9.32
CA LYS A 242 -27.68 -9.02 -8.27
C LYS A 242 -26.42 -9.88 -8.12
N THR A 243 -25.76 -10.21 -9.23
CA THR A 243 -24.48 -10.95 -9.22
C THR A 243 -23.36 -10.10 -8.63
N ILE A 244 -23.23 -8.83 -9.05
CA ILE A 244 -22.24 -7.90 -8.49
C ILE A 244 -22.47 -7.67 -6.99
N ARG A 245 -23.73 -7.54 -6.56
CA ARG A 245 -24.03 -7.41 -5.13
C ARG A 245 -23.61 -8.64 -4.34
N ARG A 246 -23.87 -9.84 -4.87
CA ARG A 246 -23.48 -11.11 -4.23
C ARG A 246 -21.96 -11.30 -4.20
N SER A 247 -21.23 -10.88 -5.24
CA SER A 247 -19.77 -10.96 -5.26
C SER A 247 -19.14 -9.97 -4.28
N ILE A 248 -19.66 -8.75 -4.17
CA ILE A 248 -19.20 -7.78 -3.16
C ILE A 248 -19.47 -8.30 -1.74
N SER A 249 -20.65 -8.86 -1.48
CA SER A 249 -20.94 -9.49 -0.19
C SER A 249 -20.00 -10.67 0.12
N ALA A 250 -19.67 -11.51 -0.86
CA ALA A 250 -18.72 -12.60 -0.67
C ALA A 250 -17.29 -12.11 -0.39
N VAL A 251 -16.86 -11.02 -1.06
CA VAL A 251 -15.56 -10.38 -0.82
C VAL A 251 -15.53 -9.73 0.56
N ASN A 252 -16.58 -9.02 0.97
CA ASN A 252 -16.63 -8.43 2.32
C ASN A 252 -16.65 -9.51 3.41
N LEU A 253 -17.38 -10.60 3.22
CA LEU A 253 -17.38 -11.74 4.15
C LEU A 253 -16.00 -12.41 4.22
N TYR A 254 -15.27 -12.47 3.09
CA TYR A 254 -13.90 -12.96 3.06
C TYR A 254 -12.95 -12.03 3.81
N MET A 255 -13.08 -10.71 3.62
CA MET A 255 -12.27 -9.70 4.32
C MET A 255 -12.54 -9.68 5.82
N GLU A 256 -13.80 -9.78 6.26
CA GLU A 256 -14.17 -9.85 7.68
C GLU A 256 -13.58 -11.09 8.35
N ASN A 257 -13.63 -12.25 7.69
CA ASN A 257 -13.10 -13.51 8.22
C ASN A 257 -11.56 -13.66 8.10
N HIS A 258 -10.89 -12.78 7.35
CA HIS A 258 -9.42 -12.79 7.17
C HIS A 258 -8.77 -11.46 7.62
N SER A 259 -9.46 -10.72 8.49
CA SER A 259 -8.87 -9.63 9.25
C SER A 259 -7.69 -10.18 10.06
N ILE A 260 -6.50 -9.65 9.82
CA ILE A 260 -5.26 -9.95 10.54
C ILE A 260 -5.53 -9.88 12.05
N PRO A 261 -5.11 -10.86 12.87
CA PRO A 261 -5.29 -10.79 14.31
C PRO A 261 -4.64 -9.50 14.82
N HIS A 262 -5.45 -8.64 15.45
CA HIS A 262 -4.96 -7.53 16.25
C HIS A 262 -3.93 -8.08 17.24
N ILE A 263 -2.67 -7.69 17.07
CA ILE A 263 -1.67 -7.77 18.12
C ILE A 263 -2.17 -6.84 19.21
N LEU A 264 -2.69 -7.42 20.29
CA LEU A 264 -2.99 -6.70 21.52
C LEU A 264 -1.69 -6.08 22.04
N PRO A 265 -1.72 -4.81 22.52
CA PRO A 265 -0.60 -4.29 23.28
C PRO A 265 -0.55 -5.04 24.63
N HIS A 266 0.59 -5.63 24.94
CA HIS A 266 0.90 -6.05 26.30
C HIS A 266 1.01 -4.80 27.19
N HIS A 267 0.01 -4.59 28.03
CA HIS A 267 0.10 -3.98 29.35
C HIS A 267 -0.87 -4.70 30.28
#